data_AF-A0A956FWL5-F1
#
_entry.id   AF-A0A956FWL5-F1
#
_cell.length_a   1.000
_cell.length_b   1.000
_cell.length_c   1.000
_cell.angle_alpha   90.00
_cell.angle_beta   90.00
_cell.angle_gamma   90.00
#
_symmetry.space_group_name_H-M   'P 1'
#
loop_
_entity.id
_entity.type
_entity.pdbx_description
1 polymer ?
#
loop_
_entity_poly.entity_id
_entity_poly.type
_entity_poly.pdbx_seq_one_letter_code
_entity_poly.pdbx_strand_id
1 'polypeptide(L)'
;ENTIECLSYEESASSGDKKAQGSVRQGPITIRKRADRSTPLLEKALFNNERADGIFRFYRPDPAGDGSTQQFLTIELTNARISSIRRVSPYTIDPETALEPVCEEVTFTVNNVRWTYEANGTSFSSNAAP
;
A
#
# COMPACT_ATOMS: atom_id res chain seq x y z
N GLU A 1 -7.40 -3.66 16.44
CA GLU A 1 -6.34 -2.65 16.22
C GLU A 1 -6.87 -1.51 15.35
N ASN A 2 -6.21 -0.35 15.34
CA ASN A 2 -6.55 0.76 14.45
C ASN A 2 -5.83 0.62 13.09
N THR A 3 -6.10 -0.49 12.39
CA THR A 3 -5.51 -0.84 11.10
C THR A 3 -6.59 -0.95 10.01
N ILE A 4 -6.17 -0.85 8.76
CA ILE A 4 -7.00 -1.03 7.57
C ILE A 4 -6.62 -2.36 6.93
N GLU A 5 -7.60 -3.23 6.69
CA GLU A 5 -7.38 -4.46 5.93
C GLU A 5 -7.23 -4.13 4.43
N CYS A 6 -6.10 -4.53 3.86
CA CYS A 6 -5.83 -4.38 2.42
C CYS A 6 -6.07 -5.73 1.73
N LEU A 7 -6.91 -5.73 0.70
CA LEU A 7 -7.20 -6.87 -0.16
C LEU A 7 -6.11 -7.08 -1.22
N SER A 8 -5.49 -6.00 -1.69
CA SER A 8 -4.34 -6.03 -2.58
C SER A 8 -3.37 -4.89 -2.29
N TYR A 9 -2.13 -5.10 -2.69
CA TYR A 9 -1.05 -4.11 -2.66
C TYR A 9 -0.25 -4.24 -3.96
N GLU A 10 -0.04 -3.13 -4.63
CA GLU A 10 0.71 -3.04 -5.88
C GLU A 10 1.74 -1.91 -5.76
N GLU A 11 2.99 -2.23 -6.03
CA GLU A 11 4.06 -1.24 -6.13
C GLU A 11 4.87 -1.44 -7.41
N SER A 12 5.44 -0.36 -7.92
CA SER A 12 6.34 -0.38 -9.07
C SER A 12 7.50 0.57 -8.85
N ALA A 13 8.66 0.24 -9.41
CA ALA A 13 9.82 1.12 -9.48
C ALA A 13 10.52 0.91 -10.81
N SER A 14 11.08 1.98 -11.38
CA SER A 14 11.73 1.92 -12.69
C SER A 14 13.01 2.73 -12.71
N SER A 15 14.08 2.19 -13.30
CA SER A 15 15.29 2.93 -13.65
C SER A 15 15.17 3.54 -15.05
N GLY A 16 15.59 4.80 -15.23
CA GLY A 16 15.69 5.41 -16.56
C GLY A 16 16.79 4.78 -17.43
N ASP A 17 16.77 5.08 -18.74
CA ASP A 17 17.76 4.58 -19.70
C ASP A 17 19.19 5.08 -19.41
N LYS A 18 20.17 4.21 -19.71
CA LYS A 18 21.60 4.22 -19.32
C LYS A 18 22.43 5.50 -19.56
N LYS A 19 21.87 6.58 -20.11
CA LYS A 19 22.58 7.85 -20.35
C LYS A 19 22.36 8.91 -19.27
N ALA A 20 21.33 8.76 -18.43
CA ALA A 20 21.18 9.54 -17.20
C ALA A 20 21.61 8.63 -16.03
N GLN A 21 22.59 9.07 -15.23
CA GLN A 21 23.05 8.32 -14.07
C GLN A 21 21.89 7.91 -13.13
N GLY A 22 21.62 6.61 -13.05
CA GLY A 22 21.53 5.87 -11.79
C GLY A 22 20.36 6.07 -10.83
N SER A 23 19.35 6.89 -11.12
CA SER A 23 18.20 7.03 -10.20
C SER A 23 17.06 6.07 -10.55
N VAL A 24 16.76 5.14 -9.63
CA VAL A 24 15.51 4.38 -9.63
C VAL A 24 14.42 5.30 -9.09
N ARG A 25 13.35 5.50 -9.86
CA ARG A 25 12.19 6.28 -9.41
C ARG A 25 11.13 5.32 -8.87
N GLN A 26 10.70 5.57 -7.64
CA GLN A 26 9.54 4.90 -7.09
C GLN A 26 8.28 5.34 -7.83
N GLY A 27 7.53 4.37 -8.34
CA GLY A 27 6.22 4.56 -8.92
C GLY A 27 5.14 4.73 -7.85
N PRO A 28 3.89 4.95 -8.25
CA PRO A 28 2.78 4.98 -7.31
C PRO A 28 2.63 3.62 -6.61
N ILE A 29 2.10 3.67 -5.39
CA ILE A 29 1.69 2.48 -4.64
C ILE A 29 0.17 2.48 -4.57
N THR A 30 -0.46 1.38 -4.96
CA THR A 30 -1.91 1.24 -4.95
C THR A 30 -2.32 0.12 -4.01
N ILE A 31 -3.30 0.40 -3.16
CA ILE A 31 -3.97 -0.63 -2.36
C ILE A 31 -5.42 -0.72 -2.75
N ARG A 32 -6.00 -1.91 -2.56
CA ARG A 32 -7.45 -2.09 -2.56
C ARG A 32 -7.92 -2.46 -1.18
N LYS A 33 -8.98 -1.80 -0.70
CA LYS A 33 -9.63 -2.10 0.59
C LYS A 33 -11.14 -2.11 0.43
N ARG A 34 -11.85 -2.67 1.41
CA ARG A 34 -13.31 -2.48 1.54
C ARG A 34 -13.61 -1.07 2.02
N ALA A 35 -14.75 -0.51 1.66
CA ALA A 35 -15.24 0.71 2.29
C ALA A 35 -15.44 0.48 3.80
N ASP A 36 -14.89 1.37 4.63
CA ASP A 36 -14.92 1.25 6.09
C ASP A 36 -14.81 2.63 6.76
N ARG A 37 -14.55 2.66 8.07
CA ARG A 37 -14.40 3.91 8.83
C ARG A 37 -13.27 4.83 8.35
N SER A 38 -12.29 4.33 7.60
CA SER A 38 -11.20 5.15 7.06
C SER A 38 -11.58 5.85 5.76
N THR A 39 -12.63 5.40 5.06
CA THR A 39 -13.07 5.96 3.77
C THR A 39 -13.20 7.50 3.80
N PRO A 40 -13.97 8.12 4.72
CA PRO A 40 -14.08 9.58 4.75
C PRO A 40 -12.77 10.28 5.13
N LEU A 41 -11.88 9.61 5.88
CA LEU A 41 -10.58 10.16 6.26
C LEU A 41 -9.62 10.19 5.07
N LEU A 42 -9.62 9.13 4.26
CA LEU A 42 -8.81 9.05 3.04
C LEU A 42 -9.30 10.05 1.99
N GLU A 43 -10.61 10.20 1.83
CA GLU A 43 -11.18 11.23 0.94
C GLU A 43 -10.82 12.64 1.40
N LYS A 44 -10.94 12.93 2.71
CA LYS A 44 -10.49 14.22 3.26
C LYS A 44 -9.01 14.46 2.97
N ALA A 45 -8.16 13.46 3.20
CA ALA A 45 -6.74 13.58 2.94
C ALA A 45 -6.43 13.83 1.46
N LEU A 46 -7.17 13.21 0.54
CA LEU A 46 -7.08 13.47 -0.89
C LEU A 46 -7.47 14.92 -1.23
N PHE A 47 -8.68 15.37 -0.85
CA PHE A 47 -9.19 16.70 -1.20
C PHE A 47 -8.39 17.84 -0.57
N ASN A 48 -7.83 17.63 0.62
CA ASN A 48 -7.02 18.62 1.31
C ASN A 48 -5.53 18.51 0.97
N ASN A 49 -5.12 17.57 0.13
CA ASN A 49 -3.72 17.29 -0.20
C ASN A 49 -2.86 17.06 1.07
N GLU A 50 -3.44 16.39 2.08
CA GLU A 50 -2.80 16.11 3.36
C GLU A 50 -1.69 15.06 3.21
N ARG A 51 -0.77 15.00 4.19
CA ARG A 51 0.28 13.96 4.21
C ARG A 51 -0.36 12.66 4.69
N ALA A 52 -0.14 11.60 3.93
CA ALA A 52 -0.73 10.27 4.14
C ALA A 52 0.38 9.22 4.20
N ASP A 53 1.19 9.27 5.26
CA ASP A 53 2.18 8.25 5.55
C ASP A 53 1.51 6.96 6.03
N GLY A 54 2.17 5.82 5.81
CA GLY A 54 1.58 4.51 6.09
C GLY A 54 2.61 3.43 6.36
N ILE A 55 2.20 2.43 7.13
CA ILE A 55 2.99 1.22 7.42
C ILE A 55 2.18 0.02 6.95
N PHE A 56 2.66 -0.65 5.92
CA PHE A 56 2.08 -1.88 5.40
C PHE A 56 2.82 -3.08 6.00
N ARG A 57 2.05 -3.97 6.63
CA ARG A 57 2.57 -5.17 7.27
C ARG A 57 2.07 -6.38 6.50
N PHE A 58 3.00 -7.17 5.99
CA PHE A 58 2.68 -8.39 5.26
C PHE A 58 2.87 -9.60 6.15
N TYR A 59 1.86 -10.44 6.17
CA TYR A 59 1.82 -11.65 6.96
C TYR A 59 1.84 -12.88 6.06
N ARG A 60 2.45 -13.96 6.54
CA ARG A 60 2.45 -15.28 5.90
C ARG A 60 2.29 -16.36 6.97
N PRO A 61 1.88 -17.59 6.61
CA PRO A 61 1.94 -18.72 7.53
C PRO A 61 3.33 -18.88 8.14
N ASP A 62 3.38 -19.25 9.42
CA ASP A 62 4.66 -19.47 10.09
C ASP A 62 5.41 -20.66 9.45
N PRO A 63 6.69 -20.50 9.06
CA PRO A 63 7.52 -21.56 8.52
C PRO A 63 7.68 -22.76 9.46
N ALA A 64 7.47 -22.59 10.77
CA ALA A 64 7.42 -23.68 11.73
C ALA A 64 6.21 -24.61 11.52
N GLY A 65 5.19 -24.17 10.78
CA GLY A 65 4.03 -24.98 10.42
C GLY A 65 3.03 -25.20 11.57
N ASP A 66 3.05 -24.35 12.59
CA ASP A 66 2.18 -24.45 13.77
C ASP A 66 0.75 -23.91 13.56
N GLY A 67 0.45 -23.44 12.35
CA GLY A 67 -0.85 -22.85 11.98
C GLY A 67 -0.99 -21.37 12.32
N SER A 68 0.04 -20.75 12.90
CA SER A 68 0.08 -19.30 13.15
C SER A 68 0.54 -18.54 11.90
N THR A 69 0.46 -17.20 11.97
CA THR A 69 1.01 -16.30 10.94
C THR A 69 2.05 -15.40 11.56
N GLN A 70 3.13 -15.14 10.82
CA GLN A 70 4.14 -14.16 11.19
C GLN A 70 4.13 -12.98 10.22
N GLN A 71 4.42 -11.79 10.74
CA GLN A 71 4.80 -10.65 9.90
C GLN A 71 6.20 -10.90 9.35
N PHE A 72 6.37 -10.85 8.03
CA PHE A 72 7.67 -11.12 7.41
C PHE A 72 8.26 -9.92 6.68
N LEU A 73 7.42 -8.95 6.28
CA LEU A 73 7.84 -7.77 5.54
C LEU A 73 7.06 -6.55 6.03
N THR A 74 7.77 -5.45 6.23
CA THR A 74 7.21 -4.12 6.47
C THR A 74 7.60 -3.18 5.35
N ILE A 75 6.62 -2.42 4.85
CA ILE A 75 6.85 -1.33 3.91
C ILE A 75 6.32 -0.03 4.52
N GLU A 76 7.20 0.96 4.68
CA GLU A 76 6.88 2.24 5.30
C GLU A 76 6.94 3.34 4.24
N LEU A 77 5.85 4.10 4.10
CA LEU A 77 5.77 5.25 3.21
C LEU A 77 5.98 6.52 4.03
N THR A 78 6.94 7.34 3.62
CA THR A 78 7.19 8.63 4.25
C THR A 78 7.09 9.77 3.24
N ASN A 79 6.49 10.87 3.70
CA ASN A 79 6.17 12.04 2.89
C ASN A 79 5.31 11.66 1.67
N ALA A 80 4.32 10.80 1.91
CA ALA A 80 3.41 10.30 0.89
C ALA A 80 2.11 11.13 0.85
N ARG A 81 1.43 11.11 -0.29
CA ARG A 81 0.11 11.73 -0.49
C ARG A 81 -0.79 10.81 -1.30
N ILE A 82 -2.09 10.94 -1.11
CA ILE A 82 -3.07 10.22 -1.94
C ILE A 82 -3.22 11.00 -3.25
N SER A 83 -2.96 10.34 -4.37
CA SER A 83 -3.11 10.92 -5.70
C SER A 83 -4.46 10.62 -6.34
N SER A 84 -5.08 9.49 -5.96
CA SER A 84 -6.41 9.12 -6.46
C SER A 84 -7.09 8.12 -5.54
N ILE A 85 -8.41 8.21 -5.46
CA ILE A 85 -9.29 7.17 -4.90
C ILE A 85 -10.31 6.81 -5.96
N ARG A 86 -10.42 5.53 -6.29
CA ARG A 86 -11.45 4.98 -7.19
C ARG A 86 -12.29 3.98 -6.41
N ARG A 87 -13.61 4.18 -6.38
CA ARG A 87 -14.54 3.28 -5.70
C ARG A 87 -15.37 2.48 -6.68
N VAL A 88 -15.52 1.20 -6.39
CA VAL A 88 -16.32 0.26 -7.17
C VAL A 88 -17.33 -0.42 -6.24
N SER A 89 -18.60 -0.26 -6.57
CA SER A 89 -19.67 -1.11 -6.07
C SER A 89 -20.03 -2.08 -7.17
N PRO A 90 -20.11 -3.39 -6.91
CA PRO A 90 -20.55 -4.36 -7.91
C PRO A 90 -22.01 -4.13 -8.32
N TYR A 91 -22.40 -4.68 -9.45
CA TYR A 91 -23.78 -4.67 -9.90
C TYR A 91 -24.58 -5.72 -9.13
N THR A 92 -25.54 -5.31 -8.31
CA THR A 92 -26.33 -6.22 -7.48
C THR A 92 -27.24 -7.17 -8.27
N ILE A 93 -27.40 -6.95 -9.57
CA ILE A 93 -28.18 -7.81 -10.47
C ILE A 93 -27.37 -9.01 -10.98
N ASP A 94 -26.04 -8.93 -10.96
CA ASP A 94 -25.15 -10.00 -11.39
C ASP A 94 -24.91 -10.96 -10.21
N PRO A 95 -25.41 -12.21 -10.25
CA PRO A 95 -25.28 -13.15 -9.14
C PRO A 95 -23.83 -13.47 -8.77
N GLU A 96 -22.89 -13.37 -9.72
CA GLU A 96 -21.47 -13.67 -9.45
C GLU A 96 -20.82 -12.61 -8.57
N THR A 97 -21.26 -11.35 -8.69
CA THR A 97 -20.65 -10.20 -7.98
C THR A 97 -21.58 -9.55 -6.96
N ALA A 98 -22.84 -9.97 -6.87
CA ALA A 98 -23.87 -9.34 -6.01
C ALA A 98 -23.53 -9.31 -4.51
N LEU A 99 -22.70 -10.26 -4.04
CA LEU A 99 -22.25 -10.34 -2.65
C LEU A 99 -20.89 -9.69 -2.41
N GLU A 100 -20.24 -9.19 -3.46
CA GLU A 100 -18.96 -8.49 -3.28
C GLU A 100 -19.19 -7.18 -2.52
N PRO A 101 -18.31 -6.84 -1.57
CA PRO A 101 -18.39 -5.59 -0.84
C PRO A 101 -17.96 -4.42 -1.73
N VAL A 102 -18.46 -3.24 -1.41
CA VAL A 102 -17.92 -1.99 -1.98
C VAL A 102 -16.43 -1.91 -1.66
N CYS A 103 -15.62 -1.77 -2.71
CA CYS A 103 -14.17 -1.66 -2.61
C CYS A 103 -13.70 -0.30 -3.10
N GLU A 104 -12.59 0.17 -2.55
CA GLU A 104 -11.90 1.37 -3.02
C GLU A 104 -10.42 1.10 -3.25
N GLU A 105 -9.94 1.58 -4.39
CA GLU A 105 -8.54 1.60 -4.82
C GLU A 105 -7.96 2.95 -4.45
N VAL A 106 -6.93 2.95 -3.60
CA VAL A 106 -6.28 4.15 -3.08
C VAL A 106 -4.86 4.15 -3.58
N THR A 107 -4.50 5.18 -4.35
CA THR A 107 -3.16 5.32 -4.93
C THR A 107 -2.41 6.43 -4.23
N PHE A 108 -1.17 6.12 -3.84
CA PHE A 108 -0.25 7.02 -3.18
C PHE A 108 0.88 7.43 -4.12
N THR A 109 1.18 8.73 -4.14
CA THR A 109 2.49 9.22 -4.58
C THR A 109 3.42 9.25 -3.38
N VAL A 110 4.63 8.73 -3.58
CA VAL A 110 5.58 8.49 -2.49
C VAL A 110 6.94 9.08 -2.82
N ASN A 111 7.57 9.67 -1.80
CA ASN A 111 8.90 10.26 -1.94
C ASN A 111 9.98 9.36 -1.36
N ASN A 112 9.69 8.67 -0.27
CA ASN A 112 10.59 7.70 0.33
C ASN A 112 9.78 6.49 0.80
N VAL A 113 10.33 5.31 0.49
CA VAL A 113 9.80 4.02 0.88
C VAL A 113 10.92 3.26 1.57
N ARG A 114 10.62 2.67 2.73
CA ARG A 114 11.52 1.77 3.43
C ARG A 114 10.93 0.36 3.44
N TRP A 115 11.75 -0.62 3.07
CA TRP A 115 11.43 -2.04 3.18
C TRP A 115 12.25 -2.65 4.31
N THR A 116 11.62 -3.49 5.14
CA THR A 116 12.27 -4.22 6.22
C THR A 116 11.82 -5.68 6.19
N TYR A 117 12.77 -6.61 6.06
CA TYR A 117 12.51 -8.04 6.24
C TYR A 117 12.64 -8.39 7.73
N GLU A 118 11.52 -8.73 8.36
CA GLU A 118 11.41 -8.78 9.83
C GLU A 118 12.30 -9.84 10.47
N ALA A 119 12.49 -10.99 9.82
CA ALA A 119 13.19 -12.12 10.44
C ALA A 119 14.66 -11.84 10.78
N ASN A 120 15.31 -10.90 10.08
CA ASN A 120 16.70 -10.52 10.36
C ASN A 120 16.93 -9.00 10.41
N GLY A 121 15.86 -8.19 10.28
CA GLY A 121 15.93 -6.73 10.31
C GLY A 121 16.61 -6.08 9.10
N THR A 122 16.97 -6.85 8.06
CA THR A 122 17.55 -6.29 6.84
C THR A 122 16.59 -5.27 6.24
N SER A 123 17.09 -4.06 5.98
CA SER A 123 16.25 -2.98 5.44
C SER A 123 16.97 -2.13 4.40
N PHE A 124 16.17 -1.50 3.54
CA PHE A 124 16.61 -0.58 2.49
C PHE A 124 15.63 0.60 2.41
N SER A 125 16.11 1.78 2.06
CA SER A 125 15.28 2.98 1.84
C SER A 125 15.52 3.54 0.44
N SER A 126 14.44 3.82 -0.30
CA SER A 126 14.50 4.26 -1.70
C SER A 126 15.17 5.62 -1.90
N ASN A 127 15.11 6.45 -0.87
CA ASN A 127 15.89 7.67 -0.78
C ASN A 127 16.86 7.49 0.39
N ALA A 128 18.16 7.59 0.13
CA ALA A 128 19.11 7.73 1.22
C ALA A 128 18.72 9.00 1.98
N ALA A 129 18.51 8.90 3.30
CA ALA A 129 18.61 10.09 4.12
C ALA A 129 19.99 10.74 3.81
N PRO A 130 20.08 12.08 3.74
CA PRO A 130 21.38 12.73 3.66
C PRO A 130 22.30 12.28 4.80
#